data_AF-A0A6I6WAT6-F1
#
_entry.id   AF-A0A6I6WAT6-F1
#
_cell.length_a   1.000
_cell.length_b   1.000
_cell.length_c   1.000
_cell.angle_alpha   90.00
_cell.angle_beta   90.00
_cell.angle_gamma   90.00
#
_symmetry.space_group_name_H-M   'P 1'
#
loop_
_entity.id
_entity.type
_entity.pdbx_description
1 polymer ?
#
loop_
_entity_poly.entity_id
_entity_poly.type
_entity_poly.pdbx_seq_one_letter_code
_entity_poly.pdbx_strand_id
1 'polypeptide(L)'
;MRLTDWQLAFEQHLLAPTPDADSGFAATLLGGPTLDVDTGLAIYHNAYIARLQDVLRHDFSAILYWLGDDEFAALTHAYVRRYPSAHFSLRWLGERFATFIHEHLVAEQSMALAELAQLEWAFTLAFDAPQGEPLALSDMALLQPEDWPGLQFALTPSVQQRLCHFNSVALWRASKDGVDFPGSHSLELPQICLVWRHQNGCHYRSLEPAEAFALMGMVTTGWTFAELCEQLAVTYAEGAPLQAVTWLKQWVQDGLLERRAP
;
A
#
# COMPACT_ATOMS: atom_id res chain seq x y z
N MET A 1 -29.81 2.38 29.34
CA MET A 1 -28.61 1.82 28.69
C MET A 1 -27.40 2.63 29.12
N ARG A 2 -26.23 2.00 29.26
CA ARG A 2 -24.96 2.75 29.37
C ARG A 2 -24.59 3.24 27.97
N LEU A 3 -23.76 4.28 27.89
CA LEU A 3 -23.30 4.83 26.60
C LEU A 3 -22.68 3.75 25.70
N THR A 4 -21.87 2.85 26.27
CA THR A 4 -21.25 1.74 25.55
C THR A 4 -22.28 0.81 24.91
N ASP A 5 -23.40 0.55 25.59
CA ASP A 5 -24.44 -0.32 25.06
C ASP A 5 -25.12 0.34 23.83
N TRP A 6 -25.27 1.68 23.83
CA TRP A 6 -25.78 2.44 22.67
C TRP A 6 -24.80 2.48 21.51
N GLN A 7 -23.51 2.66 21.78
CA GLN A 7 -22.47 2.68 20.74
C GLN A 7 -22.41 1.33 20.01
N LEU A 8 -22.44 0.22 20.74
CA LEU A 8 -22.45 -1.13 20.17
C LEU A 8 -23.71 -1.41 19.35
N ALA A 9 -24.88 -0.99 19.83
CA ALA A 9 -26.13 -1.18 19.11
C ALA A 9 -26.17 -0.34 17.81
N PHE A 10 -25.65 0.89 17.84
CA PHE A 10 -25.53 1.72 16.65
C PHE A 10 -24.51 1.14 15.66
N GLU A 11 -23.36 0.67 16.13
CA GLU A 11 -22.37 -0.01 15.29
C GLU A 11 -22.96 -1.24 14.61
N GLN A 12 -23.66 -2.10 15.37
CA GLN A 12 -24.36 -3.27 14.81
C GLN A 12 -25.39 -2.87 13.75
N HIS A 13 -26.15 -1.80 13.98
CA HIS A 13 -27.09 -1.27 12.99
C HIS A 13 -26.36 -0.84 11.71
N LEU A 14 -25.28 -0.06 11.82
CA LEU A 14 -24.50 0.39 10.65
C LEU A 14 -23.86 -0.76 9.86
N LEU A 15 -23.45 -1.83 10.53
CA LEU A 15 -22.82 -3.00 9.91
C LEU A 15 -23.84 -4.03 9.38
N ALA A 16 -25.13 -3.87 9.67
CA ALA A 16 -26.15 -4.82 9.26
C ALA A 16 -26.31 -4.86 7.72
N PRO A 17 -26.57 -6.04 7.12
CA PRO A 17 -26.81 -6.19 5.68
C PRO A 17 -27.94 -5.32 5.12
N THR A 18 -28.94 -5.08 5.94
CA THR A 18 -30.12 -4.27 5.68
C THR A 18 -30.43 -3.49 6.96
N PRO A 19 -30.88 -2.23 6.85
CA PRO A 19 -31.31 -1.48 8.03
C PRO A 19 -32.49 -2.23 8.66
N ASP A 20 -32.28 -2.76 9.86
CA ASP A 20 -33.33 -3.45 10.60
C ASP A 20 -34.10 -2.40 11.42
N ALA A 21 -35.35 -2.15 11.02
CA ALA A 21 -36.24 -1.20 11.69
C ALA A 21 -36.66 -1.68 13.09
N ASP A 22 -36.55 -2.99 13.37
CA ASP A 22 -37.10 -3.62 14.59
C ASP A 22 -36.03 -3.95 15.65
N SER A 23 -34.92 -3.22 15.64
CA SER A 23 -33.96 -3.33 16.74
C SER A 23 -34.54 -2.65 17.98
N GLY A 24 -34.50 -3.32 19.14
CA GLY A 24 -34.86 -2.70 20.43
C GLY A 24 -34.05 -1.43 20.75
N PHE A 25 -33.02 -1.13 19.96
CA PHE A 25 -32.26 0.12 19.92
C PHE A 25 -33.06 1.31 19.34
N ALA A 26 -33.80 1.14 18.24
CA ALA A 26 -34.60 2.21 17.63
C ALA A 26 -35.63 2.77 18.62
N ALA A 27 -36.26 1.89 19.41
CA ALA A 27 -37.20 2.27 20.48
C ALA A 27 -36.58 3.11 21.61
N THR A 28 -35.24 3.18 21.70
CA THR A 28 -34.54 4.01 22.69
C THR A 28 -34.19 5.41 22.19
N LEU A 29 -34.44 5.70 20.91
CA LEU A 29 -34.13 6.97 20.27
C LEU A 29 -35.38 7.86 20.18
N LEU A 30 -35.16 9.17 20.09
CA LEU A 30 -36.22 10.15 19.87
C LEU A 30 -36.04 10.77 18.49
N GLY A 31 -37.08 10.68 17.66
CA GLY A 31 -37.12 11.33 16.35
C GLY A 31 -37.16 12.85 16.46
N GLY A 32 -36.76 13.52 15.38
CA GLY A 32 -36.88 14.96 15.24
C GLY A 32 -38.25 15.39 14.70
N PRO A 33 -38.54 16.69 14.67
CA PRO A 33 -39.82 17.23 14.18
C PRO A 33 -40.08 16.93 12.68
N THR A 34 -39.05 16.59 11.91
CA THR A 34 -39.13 16.36 10.46
C THR A 34 -38.55 15.01 10.02
N LEU A 35 -38.04 14.20 10.95
CA LEU A 35 -37.35 12.95 10.64
C LEU A 35 -37.61 11.94 11.76
N ASP A 36 -38.35 10.88 11.43
CA ASP A 36 -38.56 9.76 12.34
C ASP A 36 -37.27 8.94 12.52
N VAL A 37 -37.25 8.13 13.58
CA VAL A 37 -36.06 7.36 13.97
C VAL A 37 -35.63 6.40 12.86
N ASP A 38 -36.57 5.68 12.24
CA ASP A 38 -36.28 4.64 11.25
C ASP A 38 -35.69 5.24 9.98
N THR A 39 -36.29 6.33 9.48
CA THR A 39 -35.75 7.08 8.35
C THR A 39 -34.37 7.65 8.68
N GLY A 40 -34.17 8.19 9.87
CA GLY A 40 -32.86 8.69 10.31
C GLY A 40 -31.80 7.59 10.35
N LEU A 41 -32.11 6.45 10.96
CA LEU A 41 -31.23 5.29 11.04
C LEU A 41 -30.90 4.71 9.65
N ALA A 42 -31.86 4.70 8.73
CA ALA A 42 -31.63 4.30 7.35
C ALA A 42 -30.69 5.27 6.61
N ILE A 43 -30.83 6.59 6.80
CA ILE A 43 -29.92 7.59 6.23
C ILE A 43 -28.49 7.36 6.74
N TYR A 44 -28.30 7.16 8.04
CA TYR A 44 -26.97 6.92 8.62
C TYR A 44 -26.34 5.62 8.11
N HIS A 45 -27.13 4.54 8.03
CA HIS A 45 -26.69 3.25 7.48
C HIS A 45 -26.18 3.42 6.04
N ASN A 46 -27.00 4.01 5.16
CA ASN A 46 -26.65 4.21 3.76
C ASN A 46 -25.45 5.15 3.59
N ALA A 47 -25.40 6.25 4.35
CA ALA A 47 -24.29 7.21 4.29
C ALA A 47 -22.97 6.61 4.80
N TYR A 48 -23.02 5.69 5.77
CA TYR A 48 -21.84 4.99 6.24
C TYR A 48 -21.24 4.11 5.16
N ILE A 49 -22.05 3.27 4.50
CA ILE A 49 -21.58 2.41 3.40
C ILE A 49 -21.04 3.25 2.23
N ALA A 50 -21.75 4.30 1.84
CA ALA A 50 -21.30 5.21 0.77
C ALA A 50 -19.92 5.81 1.08
N ARG A 51 -19.67 6.24 2.32
CA ARG A 51 -18.35 6.75 2.75
C ARG A 51 -17.24 5.72 2.64
N LEU A 52 -17.51 4.46 3.00
CA LEU A 52 -16.52 3.39 2.86
C LEU A 52 -16.18 3.14 1.39
N GLN A 53 -17.19 3.14 0.51
CA GLN A 53 -16.98 2.99 -0.92
C GLN A 53 -16.21 4.18 -1.52
N ASP A 54 -16.52 5.40 -1.08
CA ASP A 54 -15.79 6.61 -1.49
C ASP A 54 -14.31 6.52 -1.11
N VAL A 55 -13.98 6.06 0.10
CA VAL A 55 -12.58 5.84 0.51
C VAL A 55 -11.89 4.86 -0.42
N LEU A 56 -12.51 3.70 -0.67
CA LEU A 56 -11.94 2.69 -1.58
C LEU A 56 -11.77 3.24 -3.00
N ARG A 57 -12.69 4.09 -3.47
CA ARG A 57 -12.60 4.73 -4.79
C ARG A 57 -11.38 5.62 -4.93
N HIS A 58 -10.99 6.32 -3.85
CA HIS A 58 -9.79 7.16 -3.83
C HIS A 58 -8.52 6.31 -3.70
N ASP A 59 -8.52 5.34 -2.79
CA ASP A 59 -7.35 4.50 -2.51
C ASP A 59 -7.02 3.55 -3.67
N PHE A 60 -8.03 3.08 -4.40
CA PHE A 60 -7.91 2.07 -5.47
C PHE A 60 -8.40 2.58 -6.83
N SER A 61 -7.96 3.78 -7.18
CA SER A 61 -8.31 4.47 -8.44
C SER A 61 -7.93 3.70 -9.71
N ALA A 62 -6.85 2.93 -9.69
CA ALA A 62 -6.39 2.15 -10.84
C ALA A 62 -7.23 0.87 -11.01
N ILE A 63 -7.69 0.29 -9.89
CA ILE A 63 -8.69 -0.79 -9.91
C ILE A 63 -10.01 -0.28 -10.47
N LEU A 64 -10.48 0.90 -10.04
CA LEU A 64 -11.66 1.55 -10.62
C LEU A 64 -11.47 1.79 -12.13
N TYR A 65 -10.33 2.32 -12.55
CA TYR A 65 -10.03 2.58 -13.95
C TYR A 65 -10.05 1.29 -14.79
N TRP A 66 -9.56 0.17 -14.24
CA TRP A 66 -9.64 -1.13 -14.91
C TRP A 66 -11.08 -1.63 -15.04
N LEU A 67 -11.80 -1.73 -13.91
CA LEU A 67 -13.11 -2.39 -13.85
C LEU A 67 -14.26 -1.52 -14.39
N GLY A 68 -14.11 -0.20 -14.32
CA GLY A 68 -15.21 0.74 -14.49
C GLY A 68 -16.11 0.84 -13.25
N ASP A 69 -17.05 1.78 -13.30
CA ASP A 69 -17.84 2.17 -12.13
C ASP A 69 -18.70 1.05 -11.55
N ASP A 70 -19.44 0.31 -12.40
CA ASP A 70 -20.42 -0.68 -11.94
C ASP A 70 -19.77 -1.90 -11.29
N GLU A 71 -18.73 -2.45 -11.93
CA GLU A 71 -17.99 -3.60 -11.40
C GLU A 71 -17.19 -3.22 -10.14
N PHE A 72 -16.60 -2.02 -10.10
CA PHE A 72 -15.93 -1.52 -8.91
C PHE A 72 -16.90 -1.32 -7.74
N ALA A 73 -18.09 -0.76 -8.00
CA ALA A 73 -19.12 -0.58 -6.98
C ALA A 73 -19.59 -1.92 -6.41
N ALA A 74 -19.81 -2.93 -7.26
CA ALA A 74 -20.18 -4.27 -6.83
C ALA A 74 -19.07 -4.93 -5.99
N LEU A 75 -17.81 -4.84 -6.44
CA LEU A 75 -16.65 -5.42 -5.77
C LEU A 75 -16.44 -4.78 -4.39
N THR A 76 -16.45 -3.45 -4.30
CA THR A 76 -16.27 -2.73 -3.02
C THR A 76 -17.43 -2.95 -2.06
N HIS A 77 -18.67 -3.04 -2.55
CA HIS A 77 -19.83 -3.39 -1.71
C HIS A 77 -19.69 -4.80 -1.12
N ALA A 78 -19.22 -5.78 -1.91
CA ALA A 78 -18.95 -7.12 -1.41
C ALA A 78 -17.78 -7.14 -0.41
N TYR A 79 -16.74 -6.34 -0.66
CA TYR A 79 -15.58 -6.19 0.22
C TYR A 79 -15.98 -5.68 1.61
N VAL A 80 -16.70 -4.55 1.70
CA VAL A 80 -17.05 -3.94 3.00
C VAL A 80 -17.97 -4.84 3.84
N ARG A 81 -18.76 -5.71 3.19
CA ARG A 81 -19.57 -6.74 3.87
C ARG A 81 -18.72 -7.87 4.43
N ARG A 82 -17.72 -8.31 3.66
CA ARG A 82 -16.84 -9.41 4.05
C ARG A 82 -15.80 -8.99 5.08
N TYR A 83 -15.34 -7.75 4.97
CA TYR A 83 -14.28 -7.11 5.74
C TYR A 83 -14.74 -5.73 6.22
N PRO A 84 -15.65 -5.67 7.21
CA PRO A 84 -16.07 -4.40 7.79
C PRO A 84 -14.88 -3.69 8.44
N SER A 85 -14.91 -2.36 8.48
CA SER A 85 -13.86 -1.57 9.14
C SER A 85 -13.73 -1.97 10.62
N ALA A 86 -12.58 -2.54 10.99
CA ALA A 86 -12.25 -2.88 12.37
C ALA A 86 -11.41 -1.79 13.08
N HIS A 87 -11.16 -0.68 12.39
CA HIS A 87 -10.34 0.42 12.89
C HIS A 87 -11.13 1.72 12.95
N PHE A 88 -10.80 2.55 13.94
CA PHE A 88 -11.35 3.91 14.07
C PHE A 88 -10.92 4.84 12.93
N SER A 89 -9.86 4.48 12.20
CA SER A 89 -9.36 5.23 11.06
C SER A 89 -9.63 4.47 9.76
N LEU A 90 -10.31 5.13 8.83
CA LEU A 90 -10.61 4.58 7.50
C LEU A 90 -9.37 4.42 6.63
N ARG A 91 -8.21 4.97 7.02
CA ARG A 91 -6.96 4.77 6.28
C ARG A 91 -6.62 3.29 6.12
N TRP A 92 -7.03 2.44 7.07
CA TRP A 92 -6.75 1.00 7.09
C TRP A 92 -7.81 0.18 6.35
N LEU A 93 -8.85 0.83 5.81
CA LEU A 93 -9.97 0.15 5.18
C LEU A 93 -9.51 -0.73 4.01
N GLY A 94 -8.51 -0.30 3.25
CA GLY A 94 -7.99 -1.01 2.08
C GLY A 94 -7.07 -2.20 2.37
N GLU A 95 -6.63 -2.41 3.61
CA GLU A 95 -5.54 -3.35 3.96
C GLU A 95 -5.78 -4.77 3.43
N ARG A 96 -7.03 -5.23 3.44
CA ARG A 96 -7.41 -6.59 3.03
C ARG A 96 -7.95 -6.68 1.61
N PHE A 97 -7.94 -5.59 0.84
CA PHE A 97 -8.64 -5.55 -0.44
C PHE A 97 -8.02 -6.50 -1.47
N ALA A 98 -6.69 -6.57 -1.55
CA ALA A 98 -6.01 -7.54 -2.43
C ALA A 98 -6.31 -8.99 -2.04
N THR A 99 -6.31 -9.31 -0.74
CA THR A 99 -6.69 -10.64 -0.24
C THR A 99 -8.13 -10.96 -0.61
N PHE A 100 -9.04 -10.00 -0.45
CA PHE A 100 -10.44 -10.16 -0.84
C PHE A 100 -10.59 -10.43 -2.35
N ILE A 101 -9.86 -9.72 -3.21
CA ILE A 101 -9.90 -9.94 -4.66
C ILE A 101 -9.53 -11.40 -5.00
N HIS A 102 -8.50 -11.95 -4.35
CA HIS A 102 -8.13 -13.36 -4.50
C HIS A 102 -9.19 -14.35 -4.01
N GLU A 103 -9.89 -14.02 -2.93
CA GLU A 103 -10.94 -14.88 -2.37
C GLU A 103 -12.26 -14.79 -3.16
N HIS A 104 -12.56 -13.63 -3.74
CA HIS A 104 -13.84 -13.32 -4.34
C HIS A 104 -13.91 -13.63 -5.85
N LEU A 105 -12.80 -13.45 -6.56
CA LEU A 105 -12.72 -13.67 -8.00
C LEU A 105 -12.06 -15.01 -8.32
N VAL A 106 -12.32 -15.53 -9.53
CA VAL A 106 -11.61 -16.70 -10.04
C VAL A 106 -10.13 -16.38 -10.29
N ALA A 107 -9.26 -17.38 -10.18
CA ALA A 107 -7.81 -17.20 -10.21
C ALA A 107 -7.32 -16.33 -11.39
N GLU A 108 -7.76 -16.62 -12.61
CA GLU A 108 -7.39 -15.92 -13.84
C GLU A 108 -7.69 -14.41 -13.81
N GLN A 109 -8.80 -14.02 -13.17
CA GLN A 109 -9.22 -12.62 -13.04
C GLN A 109 -8.56 -11.94 -11.83
N SER A 110 -8.28 -12.72 -10.77
CA SER A 110 -7.82 -12.18 -9.50
C SER A 110 -6.35 -11.76 -9.48
N MET A 111 -5.45 -12.48 -10.18
CA MET A 111 -4.01 -12.36 -9.92
C MET A 111 -3.45 -10.97 -10.21
N ALA A 112 -3.65 -10.47 -11.43
CA ALA A 112 -3.15 -9.17 -11.83
C ALA A 112 -3.90 -8.01 -11.14
N LEU A 113 -5.20 -8.17 -10.91
CA LEU A 113 -6.02 -7.18 -10.22
C LEU A 113 -5.63 -7.04 -8.73
N ALA A 114 -5.38 -8.16 -8.05
CA ALA A 114 -4.93 -8.16 -6.67
C ALA A 114 -3.50 -7.61 -6.55
N GLU A 115 -2.60 -7.92 -7.49
CA GLU A 115 -1.26 -7.31 -7.53
C GLU A 115 -1.33 -5.79 -7.71
N LEU A 116 -2.19 -5.30 -8.59
CA LEU A 116 -2.44 -3.86 -8.76
C LEU A 116 -2.98 -3.23 -7.46
N ALA A 117 -3.87 -3.92 -6.76
CA ALA A 117 -4.38 -3.46 -5.47
C ALA A 117 -3.26 -3.41 -4.39
N GLN A 118 -2.34 -4.37 -4.38
CA GLN A 118 -1.17 -4.34 -3.49
C GLN A 118 -0.22 -3.18 -3.81
N LEU A 119 -0.10 -2.81 -5.09
CA LEU A 119 0.69 -1.67 -5.54
C LEU A 119 0.04 -0.35 -5.09
N GLU A 120 -1.25 -0.14 -5.33
CA GLU A 120 -1.96 1.05 -4.86
C GLU A 120 -1.91 1.18 -3.33
N TRP A 121 -2.11 0.06 -2.63
CA TRP A 121 -1.97 0.03 -1.18
C TRP A 121 -0.55 0.39 -0.71
N ALA A 122 0.49 0.04 -1.47
CA ALA A 122 1.87 0.44 -1.18
C ALA A 122 2.05 1.97 -1.24
N PHE A 123 1.35 2.68 -2.12
CA PHE A 123 1.38 4.15 -2.14
C PHE A 123 0.76 4.74 -0.88
N THR A 124 -0.37 4.20 -0.41
CA THR A 124 -1.01 4.63 0.84
C THR A 124 -0.09 4.40 2.03
N LEU A 125 0.50 3.21 2.13
CA LEU A 125 1.45 2.87 3.21
C LEU A 125 2.69 3.76 3.20
N ALA A 126 3.26 4.03 2.01
CA ALA A 126 4.43 4.90 1.88
C ALA A 126 4.11 6.33 2.33
N PHE A 127 2.94 6.85 1.93
CA PHE A 127 2.51 8.20 2.27
C PHE A 127 2.32 8.39 3.78
N ASP A 128 1.65 7.44 4.44
CA ASP A 128 1.30 7.49 5.86
C ASP A 128 2.39 6.97 6.80
N ALA A 129 3.50 6.48 6.25
CA ALA A 129 4.58 5.91 7.04
C ALA A 129 5.14 6.92 8.06
N PRO A 130 5.58 6.44 9.24
CA PRO A 130 6.37 7.25 10.17
C PRO A 130 7.56 7.90 9.48
N GLN A 131 8.01 9.04 10.01
CA GLN A 131 9.21 9.68 9.50
C GLN A 131 10.44 8.83 9.89
N GLY A 132 11.26 8.49 8.89
CA GLY A 132 12.58 7.88 9.08
C GLY A 132 13.69 8.93 9.16
N GLU A 133 14.91 8.46 9.34
CA GLU A 133 16.12 9.29 9.34
C GLU A 133 17.00 8.93 8.14
N PRO A 134 16.61 9.34 6.91
CA PRO A 134 17.36 9.00 5.71
C PRO A 134 18.78 9.54 5.79
N LEU A 135 19.74 8.73 5.37
CA LEU A 135 21.13 9.14 5.20
C LEU A 135 21.23 10.26 4.17
N ALA A 136 22.12 11.23 4.42
CA ALA A 136 22.52 12.22 3.45
C ALA A 136 23.89 11.89 2.85
N LEU A 137 24.16 12.41 1.65
CA LEU A 137 25.49 12.29 1.03
C LEU A 137 26.61 12.91 1.90
N SER A 138 26.27 13.94 2.69
CA SER A 138 27.20 14.53 3.65
C SER A 138 27.60 13.54 4.74
N ASP A 139 26.67 12.69 5.19
CA ASP A 139 26.95 11.68 6.23
C ASP A 139 27.90 10.62 5.69
N MET A 140 27.72 10.24 4.42
CA MET A 140 28.62 9.33 3.72
C MET A 140 30.02 9.91 3.53
N ALA A 141 30.12 11.20 3.20
CA ALA A 141 31.40 11.87 2.96
C ALA A 141 32.27 12.01 4.23
N LEU A 142 31.67 11.88 5.42
CA LEU A 142 32.36 11.95 6.71
C LEU A 142 32.90 10.60 7.19
N LEU A 143 32.52 9.49 6.54
CA LEU A 143 32.97 8.14 6.90
C LEU A 143 34.46 7.96 6.63
N GLN A 144 35.17 7.38 7.60
CA GLN A 144 36.57 7.03 7.41
C GLN A 144 36.69 5.78 6.51
N PRO A 145 37.76 5.64 5.71
CA PRO A 145 37.95 4.49 4.83
C PRO A 145 37.79 3.12 5.53
N GLU A 146 38.19 3.04 6.79
CA GLU A 146 38.15 1.82 7.61
C GLU A 146 36.73 1.40 8.01
N ASP A 147 35.78 2.34 8.02
CA ASP A 147 34.38 2.07 8.40
C ASP A 147 33.57 1.50 7.23
N TRP A 148 33.97 1.79 5.98
CA TRP A 148 33.24 1.41 4.78
C TRP A 148 32.92 -0.08 4.69
N PRO A 149 33.88 -1.01 4.90
CA PRO A 149 33.62 -2.44 4.75
C PRO A 149 32.48 -2.94 5.63
N GLY A 150 32.30 -2.39 6.82
CA GLY A 150 31.31 -2.82 7.82
C GLY A 150 29.95 -2.12 7.75
N LEU A 151 29.74 -1.20 6.80
CA LEU A 151 28.48 -0.45 6.71
C LEU A 151 27.29 -1.38 6.44
N GLN A 152 26.24 -1.20 7.24
CA GLN A 152 24.95 -1.86 7.09
C GLN A 152 23.83 -0.81 7.08
N PHE A 153 22.79 -1.09 6.31
CA PHE A 153 21.68 -0.17 6.09
C PHE A 153 20.35 -0.87 6.36
N ALA A 154 19.35 -0.07 6.71
CA ALA A 154 17.95 -0.45 6.70
C ALA A 154 17.21 0.45 5.71
N LEU A 155 16.04 0.00 5.23
CA LEU A 155 15.16 0.88 4.47
C LEU A 155 14.48 1.87 5.42
N THR A 156 14.26 3.09 4.97
CA THR A 156 13.41 4.02 5.72
C THR A 156 11.98 3.47 5.81
N PRO A 157 11.21 3.79 6.88
CA PRO A 157 9.88 3.22 7.11
C PRO A 157 8.88 3.42 5.96
N SER A 158 9.10 4.43 5.12
CA SER A 158 8.24 4.73 3.97
C SER A 158 8.45 3.82 2.77
N VAL A 159 9.59 3.13 2.67
CA VAL A 159 9.88 2.30 1.50
C VAL A 159 9.07 1.02 1.55
N GLN A 160 8.16 0.88 0.60
CA GLN A 160 7.44 -0.33 0.28
C GLN A 160 8.10 -1.03 -0.90
N GLN A 161 8.21 -2.35 -0.81
CA GLN A 161 8.74 -3.20 -1.87
C GLN A 161 7.61 -4.10 -2.37
N ARG A 162 7.38 -4.12 -3.69
CA ARG A 162 6.37 -4.98 -4.31
C ARG A 162 7.00 -5.76 -5.47
N LEU A 163 6.93 -7.09 -5.40
CA LEU A 163 7.30 -7.96 -6.50
C LEU A 163 6.12 -8.02 -7.47
N CYS A 164 6.31 -7.48 -8.67
CA CYS A 164 5.31 -7.47 -9.73
C CYS A 164 5.61 -8.58 -10.74
N HIS A 165 4.62 -9.43 -10.98
CA HIS A 165 4.61 -10.45 -12.03
C HIS A 165 3.83 -9.97 -13.26
N PHE A 166 3.04 -8.91 -13.12
CA PHE A 166 2.27 -8.30 -14.20
C PHE A 166 2.73 -6.87 -14.45
N ASN A 167 2.26 -6.27 -15.55
CA ASN A 167 2.50 -4.87 -15.89
C ASN A 167 1.75 -3.87 -14.98
N SER A 168 1.58 -4.18 -13.68
CA SER A 168 0.85 -3.42 -12.67
C SER A 168 1.29 -1.96 -12.58
N VAL A 169 2.60 -1.67 -12.67
CA VAL A 169 3.12 -0.29 -12.70
C VAL A 169 2.64 0.47 -13.93
N ALA A 170 2.62 -0.18 -15.10
CA ALA A 170 2.13 0.44 -16.33
C ALA A 170 0.61 0.71 -16.29
N LEU A 171 -0.16 -0.23 -15.72
CA LEU A 171 -1.61 -0.07 -15.51
C LEU A 171 -1.92 1.08 -14.55
N TRP A 172 -1.20 1.14 -13.42
CA TRP A 172 -1.32 2.24 -12.46
C TRP A 172 -0.99 3.59 -13.12
N ARG A 173 0.09 3.67 -13.89
CA ARG A 173 0.45 4.90 -14.63
C ARG A 173 -0.62 5.30 -15.63
N ALA A 174 -1.16 4.34 -16.39
CA ALA A 174 -2.20 4.63 -17.37
C ALA A 174 -3.44 5.27 -16.72
N SER A 175 -3.83 4.77 -15.54
CA SER A 175 -4.89 5.36 -14.72
C SER A 175 -4.58 6.80 -14.29
N LYS A 176 -3.35 7.09 -13.85
CA LYS A 176 -2.95 8.44 -13.41
C LYS A 176 -2.82 9.43 -14.56
N ASP A 177 -2.31 8.98 -15.69
CA ASP A 177 -2.07 9.81 -16.87
C ASP A 177 -3.34 10.00 -17.72
N GLY A 178 -4.40 9.23 -17.46
CA GLY A 178 -5.68 9.30 -18.19
C GLY A 178 -5.55 8.83 -19.64
N VAL A 179 -4.65 7.89 -19.91
CA VAL A 179 -4.40 7.31 -21.25
C VAL A 179 -5.16 6.00 -21.42
N ASP A 180 -5.09 5.39 -22.60
CA ASP A 180 -5.77 4.14 -22.91
C ASP A 180 -5.23 2.95 -22.08
N PHE A 181 -6.11 2.01 -21.78
CA PHE A 181 -5.80 0.83 -20.98
C PHE A 181 -4.81 -0.06 -21.74
N PRO A 182 -3.56 -0.26 -21.25
CA PRO A 182 -2.53 -0.94 -22.02
C PRO A 182 -2.71 -2.47 -22.09
N GLY A 183 -3.78 -3.03 -21.50
CA GLY A 183 -3.99 -4.46 -21.38
C GLY A 183 -3.16 -5.07 -20.26
N SER A 184 -3.79 -5.92 -19.43
CA SER A 184 -3.06 -6.68 -18.41
C SER A 184 -2.33 -7.86 -19.04
N HIS A 185 -1.05 -8.01 -18.73
CA HIS A 185 -0.22 -9.14 -19.15
C HIS A 185 0.89 -9.44 -18.15
N SER A 186 1.35 -10.68 -18.14
CA SER A 186 2.50 -11.10 -17.34
C SER A 186 3.80 -10.53 -17.91
N LEU A 187 4.71 -10.16 -17.02
CA LEU A 187 6.08 -9.78 -17.37
C LEU A 187 6.88 -11.05 -17.72
N GLU A 188 7.89 -10.90 -18.58
CA GLU A 188 8.82 -11.99 -18.89
C GLU A 188 9.60 -12.45 -17.66
N LEU A 189 9.96 -11.49 -16.80
CA LEU A 189 10.59 -11.72 -15.50
C LEU A 189 9.91 -10.83 -14.46
N PRO A 190 9.63 -11.35 -13.25
CA PRO A 190 9.13 -10.54 -12.15
C PRO A 190 10.09 -9.38 -11.82
N GLN A 191 9.55 -8.22 -11.50
CA GLN A 191 10.32 -7.02 -11.19
C GLN A 191 9.96 -6.49 -9.81
N ILE A 192 10.95 -6.01 -9.06
CA ILE A 192 10.68 -5.30 -7.79
C ILE A 192 10.37 -3.84 -8.11
N CYS A 193 9.18 -3.39 -7.74
CA CYS A 193 8.81 -1.98 -7.68
C CYS A 193 9.02 -1.46 -6.25
N LEU A 194 9.84 -0.42 -6.11
CA LEU A 194 9.89 0.40 -4.91
C LEU A 194 8.82 1.47 -4.96
N VAL A 195 8.15 1.72 -3.85
CA VAL A 195 7.26 2.86 -3.62
C VAL A 195 7.66 3.50 -2.31
N TRP A 196 7.96 4.80 -2.29
CA TRP A 196 8.42 5.47 -1.07
C TRP A 196 7.99 6.93 -1.02
N ARG A 197 8.00 7.53 0.17
CA ARG A 197 7.76 8.96 0.33
C ARG A 197 9.09 9.68 0.38
N HIS A 198 9.28 10.65 -0.52
CA HIS A 198 10.42 11.54 -0.48
C HIS A 198 9.93 12.99 -0.54
N GLN A 199 10.25 13.76 0.50
CA GLN A 199 9.70 15.09 0.78
C GLN A 199 8.16 15.05 0.90
N ASN A 200 7.43 15.72 0.00
CA ASN A 200 5.97 15.87 0.07
C ASN A 200 5.22 14.95 -0.92
N GLY A 201 5.89 14.00 -1.55
CA GLY A 201 5.28 13.13 -2.56
C GLY A 201 5.72 11.68 -2.47
N CYS A 202 4.88 10.78 -2.97
CA CYS A 202 5.26 9.39 -3.20
C CYS A 202 5.96 9.26 -4.56
N HIS A 203 7.07 8.55 -4.55
CA HIS A 203 7.88 8.17 -5.70
C HIS A 203 7.81 6.67 -5.89
N TYR A 204 8.11 6.21 -7.10
CA TYR A 204 8.18 4.79 -7.40
C TYR A 204 9.23 4.51 -8.47
N ARG A 205 9.80 3.30 -8.44
CA ARG A 205 10.79 2.85 -9.41
C ARG A 205 10.86 1.33 -9.46
N SER A 206 10.78 0.77 -10.66
CA SER A 206 11.12 -0.64 -10.89
C SER A 206 12.63 -0.81 -10.91
N LEU A 207 13.12 -1.83 -10.22
CA LEU A 207 14.54 -2.16 -10.13
C LEU A 207 14.91 -3.23 -11.16
N GLU A 208 16.08 -3.05 -11.78
CA GLU A 208 16.70 -4.11 -12.57
C GLU A 208 17.12 -5.29 -11.66
N PRO A 209 17.16 -6.53 -12.17
CA PRO A 209 17.40 -7.72 -11.34
C PRO A 209 18.67 -7.66 -10.48
N ALA A 210 19.76 -7.11 -11.02
CA ALA A 210 21.03 -6.98 -10.30
C ALA A 210 20.96 -5.95 -9.16
N GLU A 211 20.28 -4.82 -9.38
CA GLU A 211 20.08 -3.78 -8.35
C GLU A 211 19.13 -4.30 -7.26
N ALA A 212 18.06 -4.99 -7.64
CA ALA A 212 17.11 -5.62 -6.73
C ALA A 212 17.81 -6.63 -5.80
N PHE A 213 18.66 -7.50 -6.36
CA PHE A 213 19.45 -8.47 -5.59
C PHE A 213 20.39 -7.77 -4.61
N ALA A 214 21.12 -6.75 -5.07
CA ALA A 214 22.04 -5.97 -4.26
C ALA A 214 21.32 -5.28 -3.08
N LEU A 215 20.23 -4.56 -3.35
CA LEU A 215 19.47 -3.85 -2.33
C LEU A 215 18.90 -4.82 -1.29
N MET A 216 18.28 -5.92 -1.74
CA MET A 216 17.69 -6.94 -0.87
C MET A 216 18.75 -7.61 0.02
N GLY A 217 19.92 -7.90 -0.54
CA GLY A 217 21.05 -8.43 0.22
C GLY A 217 21.45 -7.51 1.37
N MET A 218 21.53 -6.21 1.13
CA MET A 218 21.86 -5.24 2.18
C MET A 218 20.75 -5.10 3.23
N VAL A 219 19.50 -4.88 2.81
CA VAL A 219 18.44 -4.44 3.73
C VAL A 219 17.66 -5.57 4.38
N THR A 220 17.56 -6.74 3.74
CA THR A 220 16.83 -7.89 4.27
C THR A 220 17.78 -8.91 4.86
N THR A 221 18.83 -9.31 4.12
CA THR A 221 19.82 -10.26 4.63
C THR A 221 20.79 -9.60 5.61
N GLY A 222 21.03 -8.29 5.48
CA GLY A 222 21.95 -7.55 6.36
C GLY A 222 23.39 -7.56 5.88
N TRP A 223 23.63 -7.72 4.57
CA TRP A 223 24.98 -7.63 4.03
C TRP A 223 25.63 -6.31 4.38
N THR A 224 26.89 -6.41 4.79
CA THR A 224 27.83 -5.32 4.85
C THR A 224 28.18 -4.83 3.44
N PHE A 225 28.72 -3.62 3.35
CA PHE A 225 29.19 -3.09 2.07
C PHE A 225 30.30 -3.94 1.44
N ALA A 226 31.17 -4.56 2.23
CA ALA A 226 32.18 -5.50 1.74
C ALA A 226 31.56 -6.74 1.09
N GLU A 227 30.55 -7.34 1.76
CA GLU A 227 29.81 -8.49 1.22
C GLU A 227 29.05 -8.12 -0.05
N LEU A 228 28.45 -6.91 -0.12
CA LEU A 228 27.87 -6.42 -1.36
C LEU A 228 28.91 -6.41 -2.50
N CYS A 229 30.10 -5.87 -2.26
CA CYS A 229 31.15 -5.82 -3.27
C CYS A 229 31.60 -7.23 -3.70
N GLU A 230 31.71 -8.18 -2.76
CA GLU A 230 32.03 -9.58 -3.04
C GLU A 230 30.97 -10.24 -3.93
N GLN A 231 29.68 -10.06 -3.61
CA GLN A 231 28.59 -10.62 -4.40
C GLN A 231 28.55 -10.02 -5.82
N LEU A 232 28.83 -8.72 -5.96
CA LEU A 232 28.89 -8.05 -7.26
C LEU A 232 30.15 -8.43 -8.06
N ALA A 233 31.22 -8.89 -7.42
CA ALA A 233 32.44 -9.31 -8.13
C ALA A 233 32.19 -10.46 -9.11
N VAL A 234 31.17 -11.29 -8.86
CA VAL A 234 30.75 -12.38 -9.77
C VAL A 234 30.34 -11.85 -11.15
N THR A 235 29.67 -10.69 -11.21
CA THR A 235 29.15 -10.11 -12.46
C THR A 235 30.01 -8.96 -12.97
N TYR A 236 30.54 -8.13 -12.07
CA TYR A 236 31.22 -6.87 -12.41
C TYR A 236 32.74 -6.94 -12.26
N ALA A 237 33.30 -8.05 -11.76
CA ALA A 237 34.74 -8.24 -11.53
C ALA A 237 35.38 -7.04 -10.80
N GLU A 238 36.46 -6.46 -11.35
CA GLU A 238 37.14 -5.28 -10.78
C GLU A 238 36.25 -4.03 -10.68
N GLY A 239 35.13 -3.98 -11.43
CA GLY A 239 34.16 -2.89 -11.39
C GLY A 239 33.15 -2.97 -10.23
N ALA A 240 33.14 -4.06 -9.46
CA ALA A 240 32.15 -4.27 -8.41
C ALA A 240 32.09 -3.17 -7.34
N PRO A 241 33.21 -2.65 -6.78
CA PRO A 241 33.16 -1.56 -5.81
C PRO A 241 32.58 -0.28 -6.40
N LEU A 242 32.91 0.03 -7.66
CA LEU A 242 32.39 1.22 -8.34
C LEU A 242 30.88 1.13 -8.55
N GLN A 243 30.38 -0.05 -8.96
CA GLN A 243 28.96 -0.29 -9.11
C GLN A 243 28.22 -0.21 -7.77
N ALA A 244 28.79 -0.81 -6.71
CA ALA A 244 28.22 -0.75 -5.36
C ALA A 244 28.08 0.69 -4.86
N VAL A 245 29.13 1.51 -4.98
CA VAL A 245 29.07 2.94 -4.59
C VAL A 245 28.07 3.72 -5.46
N THR A 246 27.97 3.40 -6.75
CA THR A 246 27.03 4.07 -7.67
C THR A 246 25.58 3.86 -7.22
N TRP A 247 25.20 2.61 -6.92
CA TRP A 247 23.86 2.32 -6.38
C TRP A 247 23.66 2.89 -4.99
N LEU A 248 24.64 2.75 -4.10
CA LEU A 248 24.54 3.29 -2.75
C LEU A 248 24.32 4.80 -2.75
N LYS A 249 25.05 5.53 -3.59
CA LYS A 249 24.85 6.96 -3.80
C LYS A 249 23.43 7.26 -4.27
N GLN A 250 22.91 6.53 -5.24
CA GLN A 250 21.54 6.70 -5.74
C GLN A 250 20.51 6.46 -4.63
N TRP A 251 20.63 5.35 -3.88
CA TRP A 251 19.69 5.01 -2.81
C TRP A 251 19.67 6.02 -1.66
N VAL A 252 20.83 6.59 -1.33
CA VAL A 252 20.96 7.68 -0.35
C VAL A 252 20.32 8.98 -0.90
N GLN A 253 20.56 9.31 -2.16
CA GLN A 253 19.93 10.49 -2.79
C GLN A 253 18.40 10.36 -2.89
N ASP A 254 17.89 9.16 -3.09
CA ASP A 254 16.45 8.87 -3.14
C ASP A 254 15.81 8.82 -1.73
N GLY A 255 16.62 8.87 -0.66
CA GLY A 255 16.16 8.80 0.73
C GLY A 255 15.68 7.42 1.15
N LEU A 256 16.17 6.36 0.48
CA LEU A 256 15.73 4.98 0.72
C LEU A 256 16.34 4.37 1.96
N LEU A 257 17.54 4.81 2.37
CA LEU A 257 18.36 4.14 3.37
C LEU A 257 18.51 4.98 4.64
N GLU A 258 18.47 4.30 5.78
CA GLU A 258 18.90 4.80 7.08
C GLU A 258 19.94 3.86 7.69
N ARG A 259 20.67 4.32 8.71
CA ARG A 259 21.61 3.42 9.41
C ARG A 259 20.83 2.33 10.11
N ARG A 260 21.29 1.09 9.96
CA ARG A 260 20.76 -0.02 10.75
C ARG A 260 21.14 0.21 12.21
N ALA A 261 20.15 0.24 13.10
CA ALA A 261 20.43 0.27 14.54
C ALA A 261 21.20 -1.02 14.92
N PRO A 262 22.19 -0.93 15.83
CA PRO A 262 22.95 -2.09 16.30
C PRO A 262 22.07 -3.11 17.05
#